data_AF-A0A4Q2ZT99-F1
#
_entry.id   AF-A0A4Q2ZT99-F1
#
_cell.length_a   1.000
_cell.length_b   1.000
_cell.length_c   1.000
_cell.angle_alpha   90.00
_cell.angle_beta   90.00
_cell.angle_gamma   90.00
#
_symmetry.space_group_name_H-M   'P 1'
#
loop_
_entity.id
_entity.type
_entity.pdbx_description
1 polymer ?
#
loop_
_entity_poly.entity_id
_entity_poly.type
_entity_poly.pdbx_seq_one_letter_code
_entity_poly.pdbx_strand_id
1 'polypeptide(L)'
;MEYQQEIFNALYQQWELQVSDVVSEEEIKRQLAIRILMMMDKDPERFFQLMYRLDVPEHKLRMIWADADAPDKIAAMVYERQLQKIQSRSRNKFNTPEDPELQW
;
A
#
# COMPACT_ATOMS: atom_id res chain seq x y z
N MET A 1 15.73 -5.35 5.64
CA MET A 1 15.87 -3.88 5.53
C MET A 1 15.71 -3.38 4.10
N GLU A 2 16.17 -4.11 3.07
CA GLU A 2 16.12 -3.64 1.66
C GLU A 2 14.71 -3.33 1.12
N TYR A 3 13.67 -4.05 1.55
CA TYR A 3 12.31 -3.84 1.03
C TYR A 3 11.59 -2.59 1.55
N GLN A 4 12.00 -2.07 2.71
CA GLN A 4 11.31 -0.95 3.37
C GLN A 4 11.47 0.34 2.58
N GLN A 5 12.65 0.57 2.02
CA GLN A 5 12.95 1.74 1.22
C GLN A 5 12.23 1.71 -0.14
N GLU A 6 12.08 0.53 -0.76
CA GLU A 6 11.30 0.37 -1.99
C GLU A 6 9.79 0.58 -1.76
N ILE A 7 9.24 0.03 -0.66
CA ILE A 7 7.84 0.28 -0.26
C ILE A 7 7.63 1.78 -0.04
N PHE A 8 8.54 2.41 0.70
CA PHE A 8 8.45 3.83 1.00
C PHE A 8 8.49 4.67 -0.28
N ASN A 9 9.39 4.39 -1.23
CA ASN A 9 9.45 5.14 -2.49
C ASN A 9 8.18 4.93 -3.36
N ALA A 10 7.64 3.71 -3.40
CA ALA A 10 6.38 3.44 -4.10
C ALA A 10 5.20 4.18 -3.48
N LEU A 11 5.12 4.20 -2.14
CA LEU A 11 4.08 4.94 -1.42
C LEU A 11 4.29 6.45 -1.53
N TYR A 12 5.53 6.96 -1.47
CA TYR A 12 5.84 8.38 -1.66
C TYR A 12 5.29 8.90 -2.99
N GLN A 13 5.57 8.20 -4.08
CA GLN A 13 5.10 8.57 -5.43
C GLN A 13 3.57 8.53 -5.57
N GLN A 14 2.89 7.65 -4.81
CA GLN A 14 1.43 7.46 -4.93
C GLN A 14 0.61 8.27 -3.90
N TRP A 15 1.17 8.55 -2.72
CA TRP A 15 0.48 9.12 -1.56
C TRP A 15 1.05 10.46 -1.09
N GLU A 16 2.15 10.92 -1.71
CA GLU A 16 2.89 12.11 -1.30
C GLU A 16 3.23 12.07 0.20
N LEU A 17 3.65 10.89 0.69
CA LEU A 17 4.05 10.74 2.08
C LEU A 17 5.23 11.65 2.40
N GLN A 18 5.30 12.21 3.60
CA GLN A 18 6.48 12.98 3.99
C GLN A 18 7.64 12.02 4.29
N VAL A 19 8.80 12.29 3.67
CA VAL A 19 10.04 11.53 3.90
C VAL A 19 10.50 11.75 5.32
N SER A 20 10.48 10.67 6.10
CA SER A 20 11.23 10.59 7.36
C SER A 20 12.44 9.70 7.14
N ASP A 21 13.59 10.13 7.67
CA ASP A 21 14.91 9.49 7.51
C ASP A 21 14.96 8.06 8.09
N VAL A 22 13.98 7.72 8.95
CA VAL A 22 13.82 6.40 9.56
C VAL A 22 12.62 5.68 8.94
N VAL A 23 12.89 4.74 8.05
CA VAL A 23 11.89 3.99 7.28
C VAL A 23 11.59 2.64 7.96
N SER A 24 11.19 2.67 9.23
CA SER A 24 10.72 1.46 9.93
C SER A 24 9.30 1.11 9.48
N GLU A 25 8.97 -0.18 9.46
CA GLU A 25 7.63 -0.65 9.06
C GLU A 25 6.51 0.03 9.85
N GLU A 26 6.68 0.12 11.17
CA GLU A 26 5.70 0.72 12.07
C GLU A 26 5.52 2.21 11.77
N GLU A 27 6.60 2.91 11.42
CA GLU A 27 6.54 4.34 11.09
C GLU A 27 5.89 4.56 9.72
N ILE A 28 6.15 3.70 8.73
CA ILE A 28 5.44 3.76 7.45
C ILE A 28 3.94 3.60 7.67
N LYS A 29 3.54 2.57 8.44
CA LYS A 29 2.12 2.31 8.75
C LYS A 29 1.48 3.50 9.46
N ARG A 30 2.17 4.07 10.46
CA ARG A 30 1.69 5.23 11.21
C ARG A 30 1.51 6.46 10.32
N GLN A 31 2.51 6.80 9.51
CA GLN A 31 2.45 7.95 8.59
C GLN A 31 1.34 7.76 7.55
N LEU A 32 1.17 6.55 7.06
CA LEU A 32 0.13 6.19 6.12
C LEU A 32 -1.26 6.30 6.77
N ALA A 33 -1.44 5.82 8.00
CA ALA A 33 -2.70 5.94 8.75
C ALA A 33 -3.09 7.41 8.97
N ILE A 34 -2.13 8.26 9.36
CA ILE A 34 -2.32 9.70 9.53
C ILE A 34 -2.73 10.36 8.20
N ARG A 35 -2.07 9.98 7.10
CA ARG A 35 -2.38 10.50 5.77
C ARG A 35 -3.76 10.05 5.29
N ILE A 36 -4.12 8.80 5.53
CA ILE A 36 -5.44 8.23 5.22
C ILE A 36 -6.52 8.96 6.01
N LEU A 37 -6.35 9.12 7.32
CA LEU A 37 -7.30 9.85 8.17
C LEU A 37 -7.55 11.27 7.63
N MET A 38 -6.48 11.99 7.28
CA MET A 38 -6.60 13.33 6.69
C MET A 38 -7.32 13.32 5.34
N MET A 39 -7.08 12.32 4.48
CA MET A 39 -7.79 12.22 3.20
C MET A 39 -9.25 11.81 3.38
N MET A 40 -9.56 10.92 4.32
CA MET A 40 -10.94 10.52 4.63
C MET A 40 -11.78 11.72 5.10
N ASP A 41 -11.18 12.61 5.89
CA ASP A 41 -11.84 13.80 6.44
C ASP A 41 -11.92 14.95 5.42
N LYS A 42 -10.80 15.25 4.73
CA LYS A 42 -10.76 16.35 3.76
C LYS A 42 -11.39 16.04 2.40
N ASP A 43 -11.16 14.83 1.88
CA ASP A 43 -11.46 14.49 0.49
C ASP A 43 -11.69 12.96 0.29
N PRO A 44 -12.82 12.44 0.80
CA PRO A 44 -13.10 11.01 0.77
C PRO A 44 -13.21 10.44 -0.66
N GLU A 45 -13.61 11.27 -1.62
CA GLU A 45 -13.71 10.86 -3.03
C GLU A 45 -12.32 10.54 -3.61
N ARG A 46 -11.35 11.42 -3.40
CA ARG A 46 -9.96 11.19 -3.80
C ARG A 46 -9.34 10.00 -3.08
N PHE A 47 -9.72 9.77 -1.81
CA PHE A 47 -9.31 8.57 -1.08
C PHE A 47 -9.81 7.27 -1.76
N PHE A 48 -11.10 7.19 -2.11
CA PHE A 48 -11.65 6.01 -2.79
C PHE A 48 -11.00 5.77 -4.16
N GLN A 49 -10.73 6.83 -4.93
CA GLN A 49 -10.01 6.72 -6.21
C GLN A 49 -8.59 6.16 -6.04
N LEU A 50 -7.87 6.58 -5.01
CA LEU A 50 -6.54 6.05 -4.69
C LEU A 50 -6.59 4.57 -4.28
N MET A 51 -7.57 4.21 -3.44
CA MET A 51 -7.79 2.83 -3.00
C MET A 51 -8.12 1.90 -4.17
N TYR A 52 -8.95 2.34 -5.10
CA TYR A 52 -9.26 1.58 -6.32
C TYR A 52 -8.01 1.26 -7.14
N ARG A 53 -7.10 2.23 -7.29
CA ARG A 53 -5.80 2.04 -7.97
C ARG A 53 -4.88 1.04 -7.26
N LEU A 54 -5.06 0.85 -5.95
CA LEU A 54 -4.32 -0.10 -5.12
C LEU A 54 -4.96 -1.48 -5.05
N ASP A 55 -6.04 -1.71 -5.80
CA ASP A 55 -6.83 -2.94 -5.75
C ASP A 55 -7.49 -3.17 -4.37
N VAL A 56 -7.84 -2.07 -3.68
CA VAL A 56 -8.58 -2.12 -2.41
C VAL A 56 -10.05 -1.83 -2.71
N PRO A 57 -10.96 -2.80 -2.51
CA PRO A 57 -12.35 -2.64 -2.91
C PRO A 57 -13.12 -1.73 -1.94
N GLU A 58 -13.94 -0.85 -2.49
CA GLU A 58 -14.73 0.15 -1.76
C GLU A 58 -15.65 -0.45 -0.69
N HIS A 59 -16.23 -1.63 -0.95
CA HIS A 59 -17.10 -2.29 0.02
C HIS A 59 -16.37 -2.64 1.32
N LYS A 60 -15.09 -3.06 1.24
CA LYS A 60 -14.28 -3.33 2.44
C LYS A 60 -14.05 -2.03 3.18
N LEU A 61 -13.66 -0.98 2.48
CA LEU A 61 -13.41 0.34 3.08
C LEU A 61 -14.63 0.87 3.81
N ARG A 62 -15.82 0.79 3.21
CA ARG A 62 -17.08 1.18 3.84
C ARG A 62 -17.39 0.37 5.10
N MET A 63 -17.04 -0.91 5.12
CA MET A 63 -17.25 -1.80 6.27
C MET A 63 -16.33 -1.44 7.44
N ILE A 64 -15.06 -1.10 7.18
CA ILE A 64 -14.13 -0.63 8.22
C ILE A 64 -14.26 0.86 8.52
N TRP A 65 -14.95 1.67 7.69
CA TRP A 65 -15.09 3.12 7.89
C TRP A 65 -15.79 3.50 9.20
N ALA A 66 -16.68 2.65 9.69
CA ALA A 66 -17.41 2.86 10.94
C ALA A 66 -16.58 2.54 12.19
N ASP A 67 -15.39 1.98 12.00
CA ASP A 67 -14.48 1.55 13.05
C ASP A 67 -13.58 2.72 13.48
N ALA A 68 -13.30 2.87 14.77
CA ALA A 68 -12.40 3.93 15.24
C ALA A 68 -10.97 3.75 14.70
N ASP A 69 -10.59 2.50 14.45
CA ASP A 69 -9.29 2.10 13.91
C ASP A 69 -9.29 1.97 12.38
N ALA A 70 -10.30 2.50 11.69
CA ALA A 70 -10.38 2.50 10.22
C ALA A 70 -9.07 2.92 9.53
N PRO A 71 -8.47 4.09 9.84
CA PRO A 71 -7.26 4.54 9.16
C PRO A 71 -6.07 3.61 9.39
N ASP A 72 -5.95 3.02 10.57
CA ASP A 72 -4.86 2.09 10.90
C ASP A 72 -5.01 0.75 10.16
N LYS A 73 -6.23 0.20 10.15
CA LYS A 73 -6.58 -1.00 9.38
C LYS A 73 -6.32 -0.81 7.89
N ILE A 74 -6.71 0.33 7.33
CA ILE A 74 -6.46 0.65 5.91
C ILE A 74 -4.96 0.79 5.66
N ALA A 75 -4.21 1.46 6.53
CA ALA A 75 -2.77 1.60 6.39
C ALA A 75 -2.06 0.25 6.38
N ALA A 76 -2.43 -0.65 7.30
CA ALA A 76 -1.93 -2.01 7.33
C ALA A 76 -2.21 -2.74 6.01
N MET A 77 -3.46 -2.69 5.51
CA MET A 77 -3.83 -3.32 4.24
C MET A 77 -3.02 -2.79 3.04
N VAL A 78 -2.85 -1.47 2.96
CA VAL A 78 -2.10 -0.83 1.87
C VAL A 78 -0.62 -1.21 1.94
N TYR A 79 -0.04 -1.21 3.13
CA TYR A 79 1.34 -1.65 3.35
C TYR A 79 1.53 -3.13 2.95
N GLU A 80 0.64 -4.02 3.41
CA GLU A 80 0.66 -5.44 3.04
C GLU A 80 0.54 -5.64 1.54
N ARG A 81 -0.32 -4.87 0.85
CA ARG A 81 -0.43 -4.90 -0.62
C ARG A 81 0.87 -4.53 -1.32
N GLN A 82 1.57 -3.50 -0.84
CA GLN A 82 2.87 -3.11 -1.39
C GLN A 82 3.95 -4.17 -1.11
N LEU A 83 3.96 -4.70 0.11
CA LEU A 83 4.86 -5.77 0.50
C LEU A 83 4.65 -7.01 -0.38
N GLN A 84 3.41 -7.45 -0.58
CA GLN A 84 3.10 -8.57 -1.47
C GLN A 84 3.50 -8.30 -2.91
N LYS A 85 3.31 -7.08 -3.42
CA LYS A 85 3.72 -6.71 -4.79
C LYS A 85 5.23 -6.80 -4.98
N ILE A 86 6.01 -6.35 -3.98
CA ILE A 86 7.47 -6.41 -3.99
C ILE A 86 7.95 -7.85 -3.79
N GLN A 87 7.36 -8.59 -2.85
CA GLN A 87 7.65 -10.01 -2.66
C GLN A 87 7.32 -10.83 -3.90
N SER A 88 6.19 -10.56 -4.57
CA SER A 88 5.82 -11.22 -5.82
C SER A 88 6.83 -10.94 -6.93
N ARG A 89 7.33 -9.69 -7.04
CA ARG A 89 8.41 -9.34 -7.96
C ARG A 89 9.73 -10.03 -7.61
N SER A 90 10.07 -10.12 -6.32
CA SER A 90 11.28 -10.78 -5.85
C SER A 90 11.22 -12.29 -6.08
N ARG A 91 10.06 -12.93 -5.82
CA ARG A 91 9.82 -14.36 -6.05
C ARG A 91 9.81 -14.70 -7.54
N ASN A 92 9.27 -13.82 -8.39
CA ASN A 92 9.29 -13.99 -9.85
C ASN A 92 10.68 -13.76 -10.47
N LYS A 93 11.60 -13.08 -9.77
CA LYS A 93 13.03 -13.03 -10.17
C LYS A 93 13.77 -14.35 -9.90
N PHE A 94 13.27 -15.19 -8.99
CA PHE A 94 13.83 -16.52 -8.71
C PHE A 94 13.09 -17.67 -9.42
N ASN A 95 11.90 -17.41 -9.94
CA ASN A 95 11.17 -18.36 -10.77
C ASN A 95 11.27 -17.94 -12.24
N THR A 96 12.48 -17.99 -12.78
CA THR A 96 12.66 -18.37 -14.17
C THR A 96 12.76 -19.90 -14.16
N PRO A 97 11.68 -20.66 -14.41
CA PRO A 97 11.87 -21.70 -15.39
C PRO A 97 12.15 -20.96 -16.70
N GLU A 98 13.19 -21.39 -17.37
CA GLU A 98 13.26 -21.32 -18.80
C GLU A 98 11.85 -21.68 -19.32
N ASP A 99 11.07 -20.70 -19.79
CA ASP A 99 9.74 -20.94 -20.33
C ASP A 99 9.84 -20.81 -21.86
N PRO A 100 10.16 -21.90 -22.57
CA PRO A 100 10.04 -21.98 -24.02
C PRO A 100 8.59 -22.17 -24.49
N GLU A 101 7.56 -21.76 -23.73
CA GLU A 101 6.15 -22.01 -24.07
C GLU A 101 5.29 -20.73 -24.11
N LEU A 102 5.87 -19.64 -24.63
CA LEU A 102 5.11 -18.66 -25.42
C LEU A 102 4.75 -19.28 -26.79
N GLN A 103 3.86 -20.26 -26.78
CA GLN A 103 2.91 -20.44 -27.86
C GLN A 103 1.53 -20.54 -27.22
N TRP A 104 0.65 -19.62 -27.59
CA TRP A 104 -0.66 -19.86 -28.21
C TRP A 104 -1.23 -18.52 -28.67
#